data_AF-A0A534LHB9-F1
#
_entry.id   AF-A0A534LHB9-F1
#
_cell.length_a   1.000
_cell.length_b   1.000
_cell.length_c   1.000
_cell.angle_alpha   90.00
_cell.angle_beta   90.00
_cell.angle_gamma   90.00
#
_symmetry.space_group_name_H-M   'P 1'
#
loop_
_entity.id
_entity.type
_entity.pdbx_description
1 polymer ?
#
loop_
_entity_poly.entity_id
_entity_poly.type
_entity_poly.pdbx_seq_one_letter_code
_entity_poly.pdbx_strand_id
1 'polypeptide(L)'
;MGSTRESLAWNPGRETVHADEKTGEPEVFLEPLLWGLFSLGGFITAFLFPITVFLLFVAPVFGWWPTDPAAYATFAAHWQEPLVRLFFFALIGGSLFHGTHRLKFMLVDAGLRGPGIEAALDIILNAIAIVGTLGALYYAVRGWLFV
;
A
#
# COMPACT_ATOMS: atom_id res chain seq x y z
N MET A 1 -28.71 15.20 35.44
CA MET A 1 -27.36 14.92 34.90
C MET A 1 -26.84 16.20 34.29
N GLY A 2 -25.78 16.78 34.88
CA GLY A 2 -25.36 18.16 34.60
C GLY A 2 -24.57 18.31 33.30
N SER A 3 -24.84 19.39 32.57
CA SER A 3 -23.94 19.87 31.53
C SER A 3 -22.63 20.32 32.19
N THR A 4 -21.53 19.68 31.86
CA THR A 4 -20.20 20.24 32.13
C THR A 4 -20.09 21.55 31.36
N ARG A 5 -20.25 22.68 32.06
CA ARG A 5 -19.87 23.98 31.52
C ARG A 5 -18.36 23.96 31.41
N GLU A 6 -17.86 23.80 30.19
CA GLU A 6 -16.44 23.98 29.91
C GLU A 6 -16.05 25.38 30.43
N SER A 7 -15.01 25.44 31.26
CA SER A 7 -14.60 26.70 31.86
C SER A 7 -14.16 27.65 30.76
N LEU A 8 -14.78 28.84 30.69
CA LEU A 8 -14.30 29.98 29.91
C LEU A 8 -13.00 30.59 30.49
N ALA A 9 -12.36 29.90 31.44
CA ALA A 9 -11.09 30.31 32.01
C ALA A 9 -10.03 30.28 30.91
N TRP A 10 -9.36 31.41 30.73
CA TRP A 10 -8.24 31.55 29.81
C TRP A 10 -7.18 30.48 30.11
N ASN A 11 -6.86 29.66 29.11
CA ASN A 11 -5.86 28.61 29.20
C ASN A 11 -4.66 29.03 28.31
N PRO A 12 -3.51 29.40 28.88
CA PRO A 12 -2.33 29.80 28.11
C PRO A 12 -1.82 28.70 27.18
N GLY A 13 -2.12 27.43 27.49
CA GLY A 13 -1.73 26.28 26.67
C GLY A 13 -2.49 26.16 25.34
N ARG A 14 -3.60 26.90 25.15
CA ARG A 14 -4.36 26.93 23.90
C ARG A 14 -3.62 27.62 22.76
N GLU A 15 -2.74 28.56 23.07
CA GLU A 15 -1.95 29.29 22.06
C GLU A 15 -0.69 28.51 21.67
N THR A 16 -0.19 27.66 22.57
CA THR A 16 1.01 26.82 22.35
C THR A 16 0.70 25.50 21.64
N VAL A 17 -0.52 24.99 21.80
CA VAL A 17 -1.04 23.86 21.05
C VAL A 17 -1.97 24.43 20.00
N HIS A 18 -1.55 24.48 18.74
CA HIS A 18 -2.41 24.85 17.61
C HIS A 18 -3.48 23.75 17.37
N ALA A 19 -4.31 23.46 18.38
CA ALA A 19 -5.43 22.53 18.34
C ALA A 19 -6.75 23.23 18.00
N ASP A 20 -6.74 24.56 17.83
CA ASP A 20 -7.82 25.21 17.12
C ASP A 20 -7.69 24.78 15.65
N GLU A 21 -8.57 23.87 15.23
CA GLU A 21 -8.83 23.61 13.82
C GLU A 21 -9.00 24.97 13.15
N LYS A 22 -8.15 25.27 12.14
CA LYS A 22 -8.38 26.45 11.30
C LYS A 22 -9.71 26.24 10.62
N THR A 23 -10.75 26.86 11.15
CA THR A 23 -12.12 26.84 10.65
C THR A 23 -12.15 27.43 9.24
N GLY A 24 -11.90 26.59 8.23
CA GLY A 24 -11.93 26.98 6.81
C GLY A 24 -10.84 26.40 5.90
N GLU A 25 -9.82 25.70 6.41
CA GLU A 25 -8.84 25.01 5.54
C GLU A 25 -9.43 23.66 5.10
N PRO A 26 -9.49 23.35 3.79
CA PRO A 26 -10.00 22.06 3.32
C PRO A 26 -9.13 20.92 3.86
N GLU A 27 -9.73 19.97 4.57
CA GLU A 27 -9.05 18.80 5.10
C GLU A 27 -8.53 17.93 3.93
N VAL A 28 -7.21 17.82 3.81
CA VAL A 28 -6.57 17.09 2.70
C VAL A 28 -6.52 15.59 3.03
N PHE A 29 -7.66 14.91 2.94
CA PHE A 29 -7.85 13.50 3.34
C PHE A 29 -6.92 12.49 2.63
N LEU A 30 -6.50 12.78 1.40
CA LEU A 30 -5.73 11.84 0.58
C LEU A 30 -4.34 11.53 1.17
N GLU A 31 -3.70 12.50 1.80
CA GLU A 31 -2.35 12.33 2.30
C GLU A 31 -2.28 11.32 3.48
N PRO A 32 -3.11 11.43 4.53
CA PRO A 32 -3.22 10.39 5.56
C PRO A 32 -3.58 9.02 5.00
N LEU A 33 -4.47 8.94 4.00
CA LEU A 33 -4.85 7.67 3.37
C LEU A 33 -3.66 7.00 2.68
N LEU A 34 -2.90 7.75 1.87
CA LEU A 34 -1.73 7.23 1.17
C LEU A 34 -0.64 6.77 2.15
N TRP A 35 -0.43 7.50 3.24
CA TRP A 35 0.46 7.09 4.33
C TRP A 35 -0.01 5.80 5.03
N GLY A 36 -1.31 5.66 5.24
CA GLY A 36 -1.92 4.44 5.77
C GLY A 36 -1.69 3.24 4.85
N LEU A 37 -1.92 3.40 3.55
CA LEU A 37 -1.69 2.35 2.54
C LEU A 37 -0.20 1.98 2.42
N PHE A 38 0.69 2.97 2.45
CA PHE A 38 2.14 2.76 2.51
C PHE A 38 2.55 1.91 3.74
N SER A 39 1.99 2.21 4.91
CA SER A 39 2.31 1.52 6.16
C SER A 39 1.80 0.08 6.18
N LEU A 40 0.53 -0.12 5.81
CA LEU A 40 -0.06 -1.46 5.69
C LEU A 40 0.66 -2.30 4.62
N GLY A 41 0.95 -1.69 3.48
CA GLY A 41 1.70 -2.32 2.40
C GLY A 41 3.11 -2.74 2.83
N GLY A 42 3.78 -1.92 3.64
CA GLY A 42 5.09 -2.24 4.22
C GLY A 42 5.04 -3.45 5.14
N PHE A 43 4.03 -3.52 6.01
CA PHE A 43 3.80 -4.69 6.86
C PHE A 43 3.60 -5.96 6.01
N ILE A 44 2.66 -5.93 5.06
CA ILE A 44 2.38 -7.07 4.16
C ILE A 44 3.66 -7.52 3.44
N THR A 45 4.37 -6.58 2.83
CA THR A 45 5.58 -6.85 2.04
C THR A 45 6.67 -7.45 2.90
N ALA A 46 6.93 -6.92 4.09
CA ALA A 46 8.01 -7.38 4.96
C ALA A 46 7.87 -8.85 5.36
N PHE A 47 6.65 -9.32 5.61
CA PHE A 47 6.41 -10.70 6.02
C PHE A 47 6.22 -11.65 4.85
N LEU A 48 5.45 -11.25 3.83
CA LEU A 48 4.96 -12.17 2.81
C LEU A 48 5.81 -12.18 1.54
N PHE A 49 6.37 -11.04 1.14
CA PHE A 49 7.11 -10.95 -0.12
C PHE A 49 8.36 -11.84 -0.16
N PRO A 50 9.23 -11.86 0.89
CA PRO A 50 10.43 -12.70 0.87
C PRO A 50 10.12 -14.19 0.75
N ILE A 51 9.12 -14.67 1.50
CA ILE A 51 8.76 -16.09 1.47
C ILE A 51 8.08 -16.46 0.14
N THR A 52 7.26 -15.59 -0.44
CA THR A 52 6.67 -15.82 -1.76
C THR A 52 7.74 -15.91 -2.85
N VAL A 53 8.70 -14.99 -2.86
CA VAL A 53 9.82 -15.03 -3.81
C VAL A 53 10.64 -16.30 -3.62
N PHE A 54 10.94 -16.66 -2.37
CA PHE A 54 11.68 -17.88 -2.06
C PHE A 54 10.96 -19.13 -2.58
N LEU A 55 9.67 -19.29 -2.27
CA LEU A 55 8.90 -20.49 -2.65
C LEU A 55 8.69 -20.60 -4.17
N LEU A 56 8.43 -19.49 -4.86
CA LEU A 56 8.13 -19.51 -6.29
C LEU A 56 9.38 -19.53 -7.18
N PHE A 57 10.49 -18.94 -6.75
CA PHE A 57 11.63 -18.70 -7.64
C PHE A 57 12.97 -19.22 -7.12
N VAL A 58 13.14 -19.41 -5.81
CA VAL A 58 14.42 -19.88 -5.23
C VAL A 58 14.38 -21.38 -4.95
N ALA A 59 13.43 -21.85 -4.15
CA ALA A 59 13.28 -23.26 -3.78
C ALA A 59 13.18 -24.21 -4.99
N PRO A 60 12.49 -23.87 -6.10
CA PRO A 60 12.38 -24.76 -7.26
C PRO A 60 13.73 -24.98 -7.97
N VAL A 61 14.61 -23.97 -7.99
CA VAL A 61 15.96 -24.07 -8.58
C VAL A 61 16.80 -25.14 -7.87
N PHE A 62 16.56 -25.35 -6.57
CA PHE A 62 17.26 -26.36 -5.77
C PHE A 62 16.52 -27.71 -5.69
N GLY A 63 15.38 -27.86 -6.36
CA GLY A 63 14.56 -29.08 -6.29
C GLY A 63 13.95 -29.34 -4.91
N TRP A 64 13.72 -28.29 -4.11
CA TRP A 64 13.15 -28.40 -2.76
C TRP A 64 11.62 -28.56 -2.74
N TRP A 65 11.03 -28.87 -3.90
CA TRP A 65 9.60 -29.10 -4.03
C TRP A 65 9.36 -30.30 -4.96
N PRO A 66 8.36 -31.15 -4.68
CA PRO A 66 8.03 -32.29 -5.53
C PRO A 66 7.54 -31.91 -6.94
N THR A 67 7.10 -30.67 -7.11
CA THR A 67 6.63 -30.07 -8.37
C THR A 67 7.15 -28.64 -8.48
N ASP A 68 7.14 -28.03 -9.65
CA ASP A 68 7.48 -26.60 -9.74
C ASP A 68 6.23 -25.76 -9.40
N PRO A 69 6.18 -25.04 -8.25
CA PRO A 69 5.03 -24.23 -7.85
C PRO A 69 4.78 -23.05 -8.79
N ALA A 70 5.79 -22.60 -9.55
CA ALA A 70 5.65 -21.56 -10.56
C ALA A 70 5.27 -22.11 -11.95
N ALA A 71 5.29 -23.43 -12.15
CA ALA A 71 4.83 -24.02 -13.39
C ALA A 71 3.35 -23.69 -13.63
N TYR A 72 3.02 -23.31 -14.86
CA TYR A 72 1.71 -22.81 -15.22
C TYR A 72 0.56 -23.72 -14.77
N ALA A 73 0.65 -25.04 -15.01
CA ALA A 73 -0.41 -25.97 -14.64
C ALA A 73 -0.64 -26.04 -13.12
N THR A 74 0.45 -26.07 -12.35
CA THR A 74 0.41 -26.12 -10.88
C THR A 74 -0.16 -24.81 -10.32
N PHE A 75 0.34 -23.67 -10.79
CA PHE A 75 -0.15 -22.37 -10.33
C PHE A 75 -1.61 -22.13 -10.75
N ALA A 76 -2.00 -22.49 -11.98
CA ALA A 76 -3.36 -22.32 -12.48
C ALA A 76 -4.39 -23.15 -11.68
N ALA A 77 -4.01 -24.32 -11.17
CA ALA A 77 -4.84 -25.11 -10.28
C ALA A 77 -5.07 -24.38 -8.93
N HIS A 78 -4.01 -23.91 -8.29
CA HIS A 78 -4.11 -23.13 -7.05
C HIS A 78 -4.78 -21.77 -7.23
N TRP A 79 -4.65 -21.16 -8.41
CA TRP A 79 -5.31 -19.91 -8.73
C TRP A 79 -6.83 -20.03 -8.70
N GLN A 80 -7.42 -21.23 -8.69
CA GLN A 80 -8.87 -21.38 -8.48
C GLN A 80 -9.30 -21.10 -7.03
N GLU A 81 -8.39 -21.16 -6.08
CA GLU A 81 -8.67 -20.97 -4.66
C GLU A 81 -8.83 -19.47 -4.33
N PRO A 82 -9.96 -19.05 -3.70
CA PRO A 82 -10.20 -17.64 -3.37
C PRO A 82 -9.13 -17.01 -2.48
N LEU A 83 -8.58 -17.80 -1.54
CA LEU A 83 -7.54 -17.32 -0.62
C LEU A 83 -6.22 -17.03 -1.35
N VAL A 84 -5.86 -17.82 -2.35
CA VAL A 84 -4.66 -17.59 -3.17
C VAL A 84 -4.80 -16.27 -3.94
N ARG A 85 -5.97 -16.00 -4.51
CA ARG A 85 -6.24 -14.75 -5.22
C ARG A 85 -6.20 -13.54 -4.28
N LEU A 86 -6.85 -13.64 -3.12
CA LEU A 86 -6.84 -12.58 -2.11
C LEU A 86 -5.41 -12.32 -1.62
N PHE A 87 -4.64 -13.38 -1.39
CA PHE A 87 -3.23 -13.30 -1.02
C PHE A 87 -2.42 -12.51 -2.04
N PHE A 88 -2.49 -12.87 -3.32
CA PHE A 88 -1.74 -12.16 -4.36
C PHE A 88 -2.23 -10.73 -4.59
N PHE A 89 -3.54 -10.47 -4.47
CA PHE A 89 -4.07 -9.11 -4.50
C PHE A 89 -3.47 -8.25 -3.38
N ALA A 90 -3.54 -8.72 -2.13
CA ALA A 90 -3.01 -8.01 -0.98
C ALA A 90 -1.49 -7.82 -1.06
N LEU A 91 -0.76 -8.87 -1.46
CA LEU A 91 0.69 -8.84 -1.62
C LEU A 91 1.11 -7.86 -2.71
N ILE A 92 0.58 -7.99 -3.92
CA ILE A 92 0.94 -7.13 -5.05
C ILE A 92 0.54 -5.68 -4.78
N GLY A 93 -0.71 -5.45 -4.37
CA GLY A 93 -1.20 -4.10 -4.08
C GLY A 93 -0.42 -3.45 -2.93
N GLY A 94 -0.23 -4.17 -1.83
CA GLY A 94 0.55 -3.71 -0.68
C GLY A 94 1.99 -3.37 -1.04
N SER A 95 2.67 -4.23 -1.81
CA SER A 95 4.04 -4.00 -2.26
C SER A 95 4.15 -2.82 -3.23
N LEU A 96 3.16 -2.61 -4.10
CA LEU A 96 3.12 -1.45 -4.99
C LEU A 96 3.00 -0.15 -4.20
N PHE A 97 2.00 0.00 -3.33
CA PHE A 97 1.82 1.22 -2.52
C PHE A 97 3.01 1.47 -1.60
N HIS A 98 3.60 0.42 -1.02
CA HIS A 98 4.79 0.57 -0.21
C HIS A 98 6.01 1.01 -1.03
N GLY A 99 6.29 0.28 -2.10
CA GLY A 99 7.50 0.43 -2.91
C GLY A 99 7.53 1.74 -3.68
N THR A 100 6.42 2.14 -4.33
CA THR A 100 6.39 3.38 -5.11
C THR A 100 6.49 4.62 -4.23
N HIS A 101 5.87 4.59 -3.04
CA HIS A 101 5.97 5.66 -2.07
C HIS A 101 7.42 5.83 -1.59
N ARG A 102 8.13 4.74 -1.25
CA ARG A 102 9.56 4.80 -0.91
C ARG A 102 10.42 5.24 -2.08
N LEU A 103 10.14 4.74 -3.29
CA LEU A 103 10.89 5.07 -4.49
C LEU A 103 10.83 6.57 -4.79
N LYS A 104 9.68 7.23 -4.58
CA LYS A 104 9.56 8.69 -4.71
C LYS A 104 10.63 9.40 -3.89
N PHE A 105 10.65 9.14 -2.58
CA PHE A 105 11.58 9.81 -1.67
C PHE A 105 13.03 9.42 -1.94
N MET A 106 13.31 8.16 -2.31
CA MET A 106 14.65 7.74 -2.74
C MET A 106 15.14 8.53 -3.96
N LEU A 107 14.28 8.75 -4.97
CA LEU A 107 14.63 9.52 -6.17
C LEU A 107 14.84 11.00 -5.86
N VAL A 108 13.97 11.59 -5.04
CA VAL A 108 14.11 12.97 -4.56
C VAL A 108 15.41 13.11 -3.78
N ASP A 109 15.73 12.17 -2.90
CA ASP A 109 16.97 12.17 -2.11
C ASP A 109 18.22 11.94 -2.97
N ALA A 110 18.10 11.18 -4.06
CA ALA A 110 19.15 11.01 -5.06
C ALA A 110 19.40 12.25 -5.95
N GLY A 111 18.59 13.30 -5.81
CA GLY A 111 18.79 14.58 -6.49
C GLY A 111 17.75 14.94 -7.55
N LEU A 112 16.73 14.10 -7.79
CA LEU A 112 15.58 14.44 -8.65
C LEU A 112 14.62 15.38 -7.89
N ARG A 113 15.08 16.61 -7.63
CA ARG A 113 14.41 17.62 -6.81
C ARG A 113 13.90 18.78 -7.66
N GLY A 114 12.79 19.36 -7.23
CA GLY A 114 12.22 20.55 -7.84
C GLY A 114 10.72 20.41 -8.05
N PRO A 115 9.95 21.52 -7.99
CA PRO A 115 8.48 21.45 -7.91
C PRO A 115 7.82 20.65 -9.05
N GLY A 116 8.31 20.81 -10.28
CA GLY A 116 7.77 20.10 -11.44
C GLY A 116 8.14 18.61 -11.47
N ILE A 117 9.36 18.27 -11.03
CA ILE A 117 9.83 16.87 -10.99
C ILE A 117 9.11 16.12 -9.89
N GLU A 118 9.00 16.71 -8.69
CA GLU A 118 8.30 16.10 -7.56
C GLU A 118 6.82 15.88 -7.86
N ALA A 119 6.16 16.86 -8.49
CA ALA A 119 4.77 16.70 -8.95
C ALA A 119 4.63 15.58 -10.00
N ALA A 120 5.57 15.47 -10.94
CA ALA A 120 5.57 14.40 -11.93
C ALA A 120 5.80 13.02 -11.27
N LEU A 121 6.74 12.91 -10.33
CA LEU A 121 6.98 11.70 -9.56
C LEU A 121 5.73 11.30 -8.76
N ASP A 122 5.05 12.26 -8.13
CA ASP A 122 3.79 12.01 -7.44
C ASP A 122 2.74 11.41 -8.38
N ILE A 123 2.52 12.03 -9.54
CA ILE A 123 1.53 11.53 -10.50
C ILE A 123 1.90 10.13 -10.98
N ILE A 124 3.13 9.93 -11.46
CA ILE A 124 3.56 8.68 -12.09
C ILE A 124 3.56 7.53 -11.08
N LEU A 125 4.16 7.73 -9.90
CA LEU A 125 4.34 6.66 -8.92
C LEU A 125 3.04 6.29 -8.21
N ASN A 126 2.16 7.25 -7.95
CA ASN A 126 0.81 6.94 -7.45
C ASN A 126 -0.04 6.28 -8.53
N ALA A 127 0.05 6.71 -9.80
CA ALA A 127 -0.67 6.07 -10.90
C ALA A 127 -0.24 4.61 -11.10
N ILE A 128 1.07 4.31 -11.03
CA ILE A 128 1.59 2.94 -11.10
C ILE A 128 1.00 2.09 -9.97
N ALA A 129 0.99 2.60 -8.74
CA ALA A 129 0.45 1.87 -7.59
C ALA A 129 -1.06 1.60 -7.76
N ILE A 130 -1.83 2.60 -8.18
CA ILE A 130 -3.28 2.47 -8.38
C ILE A 130 -3.58 1.50 -9.53
N VAL A 131 -3.03 1.73 -10.73
CA VAL A 131 -3.30 0.90 -11.91
C VAL A 131 -2.84 -0.53 -11.69
N GLY A 132 -1.66 -0.74 -11.10
CA GLY A 132 -1.17 -2.07 -10.78
C GLY A 132 -2.04 -2.80 -9.77
N THR A 133 -2.49 -2.11 -8.72
CA THR A 133 -3.41 -2.67 -7.71
C THR A 133 -4.78 -3.00 -8.30
N LEU A 134 -5.31 -2.13 -9.17
CA LEU A 134 -6.57 -2.39 -9.89
C LEU A 134 -6.44 -3.57 -10.86
N GLY A 135 -5.29 -3.73 -11.53
CA GLY A 135 -5.00 -4.89 -12.34
C GLY A 135 -4.99 -6.18 -11.52
N ALA A 136 -4.32 -6.18 -10.37
CA ALA A 136 -4.33 -7.32 -9.44
C ALA A 136 -5.75 -7.64 -8.95
N LEU A 137 -6.54 -6.62 -8.60
CA LEU A 137 -7.94 -6.77 -8.21
C LEU A 137 -8.77 -7.37 -9.35
N TYR A 138 -8.61 -6.86 -10.57
CA TYR A 138 -9.30 -7.35 -11.74
C TYR A 138 -9.05 -8.85 -11.94
N TYR A 139 -7.80 -9.31 -11.88
CA TYR A 139 -7.49 -10.75 -12.03
C TYR A 139 -8.01 -11.58 -10.86
N ALA A 140 -7.95 -11.08 -9.63
CA ALA A 140 -8.50 -11.76 -8.46
C ALA A 140 -10.03 -11.93 -8.55
N VAL A 141 -10.76 -10.90 -8.98
CA VAL A 141 -12.22 -10.92 -9.11
C VAL A 141 -12.68 -11.65 -10.37
N ARG A 142 -12.00 -11.47 -11.50
CA ARG A 142 -12.30 -12.19 -12.76
C ARG A 142 -12.27 -13.69 -12.55
N GLY A 143 -11.30 -14.16 -11.77
CA GLY A 143 -11.24 -15.55 -11.39
C GLY A 143 -12.51 -16.04 -10.69
N TRP A 144 -13.23 -15.20 -9.92
CA TRP A 144 -14.46 -15.61 -9.22
C TRP A 144 -15.69 -15.62 -10.12
N LEU A 145 -15.76 -14.71 -11.08
CA LEU A 145 -16.96 -14.49 -11.90
C LEU A 145 -17.06 -15.43 -13.12
N PHE A 146 -15.97 -16.10 -13.50
CA PHE A 146 -15.88 -16.85 -14.77
C PHE A 146 -15.23 -18.24 -14.62
N VAL A 147 -15.45 -18.93 -13.48
CA VAL A 147 -15.16 -20.37 -13.35
C VAL A 147 -16.32 -21.19 -13.91
#